data_AF-A0A948L5U8-F1
#
_entry.id   AF-A0A948L5U8-F1
#
_cell.length_a   1.000
_cell.length_b   1.000
_cell.length_c   1.000
_cell.angle_alpha   90.00
_cell.angle_beta   90.00
_cell.angle_gamma   90.00
#
_symmetry.space_group_name_H-M   'P 1'
#
loop_
_entity.id
_entity.type
_entity.pdbx_description
1 polymer ?
#
loop_
_entity_poly.entity_id
_entity_poly.type
_entity_poly.pdbx_seq_one_letter_code
_entity_poly.pdbx_strand_id
1 'polypeptide(L)'
;MLRRIIAIAFALCASPAMAQDSVVFERALDAAIATFEAALPRLDADATDVDIAAYRDALTLQRFRSPRWGGTVTLDIDIREQAEGSCGRFAAFVVLPPENGVVRLVLCPQFFTPGADALRELTILHEMVHVVAGTDECQAMAFAARIEAAARGTFTPVDAYWQASGCAQSAYRLP
;
A
#
# COMPACT_ATOMS: atom_id res chain seq x y z
N MET A 1 22.17 -15.34 -51.57
CA MET A 1 22.18 -13.95 -51.04
C MET A 1 20.77 -13.60 -50.61
N LEU A 2 20.62 -12.83 -49.51
CA LEU A 2 19.39 -12.14 -49.11
C LEU A 2 18.28 -12.96 -48.40
N ARG A 3 18.54 -13.59 -47.24
CA ARG A 3 17.41 -14.08 -46.39
C ARG A 3 17.67 -14.33 -44.90
N ARG A 4 18.62 -13.64 -44.25
CA ARG A 4 18.93 -13.91 -42.83
C ARG A 4 19.40 -12.69 -42.02
N ILE A 5 18.70 -11.54 -42.03
CA ILE A 5 18.95 -10.49 -41.02
C ILE A 5 17.67 -9.65 -40.80
N ILE A 6 16.59 -10.22 -40.27
CA ILE A 6 15.48 -9.43 -39.67
C ILE A 6 14.90 -10.24 -38.51
N ALA A 7 15.59 -10.25 -37.37
CA ALA A 7 15.05 -10.55 -36.06
C ALA A 7 16.14 -10.14 -35.06
N ILE A 8 15.77 -9.51 -33.94
CA ILE A 8 16.65 -8.86 -32.93
C ILE A 8 16.80 -7.34 -33.15
N ALA A 9 15.69 -6.62 -33.05
CA ALA A 9 15.69 -5.17 -32.78
C ALA A 9 14.35 -4.71 -32.15
N PHE A 10 13.73 -5.56 -31.31
CA PHE A 10 12.40 -5.25 -30.74
C PHE A 10 12.29 -5.43 -29.22
N ALA A 11 13.43 -5.50 -28.51
CA ALA A 11 13.44 -5.87 -27.08
C ALA A 11 13.85 -4.74 -26.10
N LEU A 12 13.93 -3.47 -26.51
CA LEU A 12 14.53 -2.41 -25.68
C LEU A 12 13.70 -1.13 -25.50
N CYS A 13 12.42 -1.11 -25.91
CA CYS A 13 11.55 0.04 -25.66
C CYS A 13 10.70 -0.15 -24.38
N ALA A 14 11.32 -0.56 -23.27
CA ALA A 14 10.71 -0.33 -21.97
C ALA A 14 10.94 1.15 -21.62
N SER A 15 9.86 1.91 -21.49
CA SER A 15 9.92 3.35 -21.19
C SER A 15 10.68 3.59 -19.87
N PRO A 16 11.69 4.47 -19.83
CA PRO A 16 12.48 4.72 -18.62
C PRO A 16 11.64 5.22 -17.44
N ALA A 17 10.50 5.85 -17.70
CA ALA A 17 9.55 6.30 -16.68
C ALA A 17 8.97 5.13 -15.86
N MET A 18 8.54 4.04 -16.51
CA MET A 18 7.97 2.88 -15.81
C MET A 18 9.01 2.18 -14.92
N ALA A 19 10.25 2.07 -15.38
CA ALA A 19 11.33 1.48 -14.58
C ALA A 19 11.65 2.31 -13.33
N GLN A 20 11.54 3.65 -13.42
CA GLN A 20 11.75 4.54 -12.29
C GLN A 20 10.62 4.44 -11.27
N ASP A 21 9.37 4.34 -11.72
CA ASP A 21 8.20 4.20 -10.85
C ASP A 21 8.22 2.86 -10.09
N SER A 22 8.60 1.77 -10.75
CA SER A 22 8.82 0.48 -10.08
C SER A 22 9.84 0.59 -8.94
N VAL A 23 10.98 1.27 -9.16
CA VAL A 23 12.01 1.46 -8.13
C VAL A 23 11.55 2.38 -6.99
N VAL A 24 10.67 3.34 -7.26
CA VAL A 24 10.07 4.19 -6.21
C VAL A 24 9.09 3.37 -5.36
N PHE A 25 8.25 2.56 -5.99
CA PHE A 25 7.32 1.68 -5.29
C PHE A 25 8.04 0.62 -4.46
N GLU A 26 9.01 -0.10 -5.05
CA GLU A 26 9.79 -1.14 -4.35
C GLU A 26 10.46 -0.57 -3.09
N ARG A 27 11.07 0.62 -3.18
CA ARG A 27 11.65 1.28 -2.01
C ARG A 27 10.63 1.65 -0.93
N ALA A 28 9.44 2.09 -1.33
CA ALA A 28 8.36 2.40 -0.38
C ALA A 28 7.82 1.13 0.29
N LEU A 29 7.69 0.03 -0.47
CA LEU A 29 7.27 -1.26 0.06
C LEU A 29 8.33 -1.84 1.01
N ASP A 30 9.60 -1.82 0.64
CA ASP A 30 10.70 -2.27 1.50
C ASP A 30 10.77 -1.47 2.81
N ALA A 31 10.58 -0.15 2.72
CA ALA A 31 10.50 0.71 3.91
C ALA A 31 9.30 0.33 4.80
N ALA A 32 8.12 0.13 4.21
CA ALA A 32 6.93 -0.26 4.94
C ALA A 32 7.10 -1.63 5.62
N ILE A 33 7.70 -2.61 4.93
CA ILE A 33 8.05 -3.92 5.49
C ILE A 33 9.00 -3.75 6.67
N ALA A 34 10.10 -3.02 6.49
CA ALA A 34 11.11 -2.82 7.54
C ALA A 34 10.50 -2.15 8.79
N THR A 35 9.66 -1.13 8.60
CA THR A 35 8.97 -0.45 9.69
C THR A 35 7.99 -1.38 10.40
N PHE A 36 7.19 -2.14 9.65
CA PHE A 36 6.26 -3.11 10.25
C PHE A 36 6.99 -4.19 11.05
N GLU A 37 8.07 -4.76 10.52
CA GLU A 37 8.88 -5.77 11.21
C GLU A 37 9.53 -5.21 12.49
N ALA A 38 9.99 -3.96 12.47
CA ALA A 38 10.51 -3.28 13.66
C ALA A 38 9.43 -2.97 14.70
N ALA A 39 8.19 -2.75 14.26
CA ALA A 39 7.03 -2.53 15.12
C ALA A 39 6.50 -3.83 15.75
N LEU A 40 6.63 -4.95 15.05
CA LEU A 40 5.99 -6.24 15.39
C LEU A 40 6.12 -6.66 16.86
N PRO A 41 7.28 -6.53 17.55
CA PRO A 41 7.40 -6.91 18.96
C PRO A 41 6.57 -6.05 19.93
N ARG A 42 6.08 -4.89 19.47
CA ARG A 42 5.31 -3.90 20.24
C ARG A 42 3.87 -3.75 19.74
N LEU A 43 3.47 -4.47 18.69
CA LEU A 43 2.09 -4.46 18.20
C LEU A 43 1.28 -5.47 19.03
N ASP A 44 0.43 -4.96 19.93
CA ASP A 44 -0.51 -5.79 20.66
C ASP A 44 -1.58 -6.34 19.69
N ALA A 45 -1.79 -7.66 19.70
CA ALA A 45 -2.73 -8.35 18.81
C ALA A 45 -4.20 -7.91 19.01
N ASP A 46 -4.52 -7.28 20.15
CA ASP A 46 -5.89 -7.09 20.61
C ASP A 46 -6.47 -5.69 20.34
N ALA A 47 -5.70 -4.76 19.76
CA ALA A 47 -6.06 -3.34 19.81
C ALA A 47 -6.59 -2.71 18.49
N THR A 48 -6.59 -3.44 17.36
CA THR A 48 -6.90 -2.82 16.04
C THR A 48 -7.83 -3.59 15.10
N ASP A 49 -8.40 -4.74 15.47
CA ASP A 49 -9.25 -5.56 14.57
C ASP A 49 -8.58 -5.90 13.20
N VAL A 50 -7.25 -5.79 13.12
CA VAL A 50 -6.42 -6.16 11.97
C VAL A 50 -5.69 -7.45 12.31
N ASP A 51 -5.87 -8.49 11.49
CA ASP A 51 -5.11 -9.73 11.62
C ASP A 51 -3.65 -9.46 11.24
N ILE A 52 -2.78 -9.39 12.26
CA ILE A 52 -1.35 -9.06 12.13
C ILE A 52 -0.61 -10.06 11.24
N ALA A 53 -0.96 -11.35 11.32
CA ALA A 53 -0.30 -12.37 10.51
C ALA A 53 -0.72 -12.23 9.04
N ALA A 54 -2.02 -12.05 8.78
CA ALA A 54 -2.53 -11.79 7.44
C ALA A 54 -1.96 -10.49 6.85
N TYR A 55 -1.82 -9.45 7.67
CA TYR A 55 -1.21 -8.17 7.28
C TYR A 55 0.26 -8.33 6.92
N ARG A 56 1.03 -9.05 7.72
CA ARG A 56 2.43 -9.37 7.41
C ARG A 56 2.56 -10.13 6.09
N ASP A 57 1.75 -11.17 5.90
CA ASP A 57 1.76 -11.98 4.68
C ASP A 57 1.33 -11.15 3.46
N ALA A 58 0.32 -10.29 3.61
CA ALA A 58 -0.11 -9.39 2.55
C ALA A 58 1.03 -8.40 2.18
N LEU A 59 1.72 -7.83 3.16
CA LEU A 59 2.77 -6.83 2.95
C LEU A 59 4.05 -7.45 2.36
N THR A 60 4.44 -8.65 2.81
CA THR A 60 5.72 -9.28 2.43
C THR A 60 5.61 -10.28 1.29
N LEU A 61 4.52 -11.03 1.22
CA LEU A 61 4.30 -12.09 0.24
C LEU A 61 3.28 -11.70 -0.84
N GLN A 62 2.59 -10.56 -0.68
CA GLN A 62 1.52 -10.11 -1.57
C GLN A 62 0.41 -11.16 -1.71
N ARG A 63 0.28 -12.03 -0.70
CA ARG A 63 -0.65 -13.15 -0.66
C ARG A 63 -0.89 -13.56 0.78
N PHE A 64 -2.16 -13.72 1.16
CA PHE A 64 -2.54 -14.06 2.52
C PHE A 64 -3.85 -14.86 2.55
N ARG A 65 -4.16 -15.48 3.69
CA ARG A 65 -5.45 -16.12 3.92
C ARG A 65 -6.38 -15.13 4.62
N SER A 66 -7.59 -14.95 4.10
CA SER A 66 -8.58 -14.05 4.67
C SER A 66 -9.89 -14.79 4.98
N PRO A 67 -10.27 -14.87 6.27
CA PRO A 67 -11.62 -15.27 6.64
C PRO A 67 -12.68 -14.27 6.14
N ARG A 68 -12.35 -12.97 6.16
CA ARG A 68 -13.23 -11.87 5.71
C ARG A 68 -13.60 -12.00 4.23
N TRP A 69 -12.61 -12.27 3.39
CA TRP A 69 -12.80 -12.35 1.94
C TRP A 69 -13.06 -13.76 1.42
N GLY A 70 -12.97 -14.78 2.29
CA GLY A 70 -13.30 -16.16 1.95
C GLY A 70 -12.23 -16.86 1.10
N GLY A 71 -11.05 -17.09 1.67
CA GLY A 71 -10.03 -17.94 1.05
C GLY A 71 -8.65 -17.32 1.02
N THR A 72 -7.88 -17.62 -0.03
CA THR A 72 -6.60 -16.94 -0.29
C THR A 72 -6.86 -15.69 -1.11
N VAL A 73 -6.26 -14.58 -0.69
CA VAL A 73 -6.24 -13.33 -1.44
C VAL A 73 -4.83 -13.05 -1.93
N THR A 74 -4.70 -12.55 -3.15
CA THR A 74 -3.46 -12.04 -3.73
C THR A 74 -3.59 -10.55 -4.03
N LEU A 75 -2.49 -9.82 -3.90
CA LEU A 75 -2.41 -8.41 -4.25
C LEU A 75 -1.91 -8.25 -5.69
N ASP A 76 -2.62 -7.46 -6.48
CA ASP A 76 -2.22 -6.99 -7.81
C ASP A 76 -1.85 -5.52 -7.72
N ILE A 77 -0.68 -5.13 -8.24
CA ILE A 77 -0.21 -3.74 -8.21
C ILE A 77 -0.46 -3.11 -9.58
N ASP A 78 -1.23 -2.03 -9.60
CA ASP A 78 -1.64 -1.33 -10.81
C ASP A 78 -1.17 0.13 -10.76
N ILE A 79 -0.14 0.45 -11.55
CA ILE A 79 0.42 1.80 -11.62
C ILE A 79 -0.29 2.58 -12.72
N ARG A 80 -0.86 3.74 -12.36
CA ARG A 80 -1.56 4.62 -13.29
C ARG A 80 -0.69 5.80 -13.69
N GLU A 81 -0.57 6.01 -14.99
CA GLU A 81 0.17 7.15 -15.56
C GLU A 81 -0.64 8.47 -15.50
N GLN A 82 -1.98 8.38 -15.43
CA GLN A 82 -2.87 9.52 -15.57
C GLN A 82 -3.68 9.77 -14.29
N ALA A 83 -3.87 11.05 -13.95
CA ALA A 83 -4.63 11.50 -12.79
C ALA A 83 -6.14 11.59 -13.10
N GLU A 84 -6.71 10.49 -13.62
CA GLU A 84 -8.13 10.40 -13.96
C GLU A 84 -8.92 9.62 -12.89
N GLY A 85 -10.23 9.90 -12.79
CA GLY A 85 -11.10 9.25 -11.82
C GLY A 85 -10.60 9.42 -10.37
N SER A 86 -10.51 8.32 -9.63
CA SER A 86 -9.98 8.30 -8.25
C SER A 86 -8.55 8.83 -8.15
N CYS A 87 -7.71 8.62 -9.18
CA CYS A 87 -6.34 9.13 -9.21
C CYS A 87 -6.23 10.65 -9.35
N GLY A 88 -7.34 11.36 -9.60
CA GLY A 88 -7.39 12.82 -9.49
C GLY A 88 -7.43 13.33 -8.04
N ARG A 89 -7.59 12.43 -7.05
CA ARG A 89 -7.80 12.78 -5.64
C ARG A 89 -6.87 12.06 -4.66
N PHE A 90 -6.40 10.87 -5.03
CA PHE A 90 -5.64 10.00 -4.12
C PHE A 90 -4.26 9.68 -4.67
N ALA A 91 -3.30 9.45 -3.76
CA ALA A 91 -1.98 8.95 -4.11
C ALA A 91 -2.01 7.43 -4.38
N ALA A 92 -2.81 6.69 -3.62
CA ALA A 92 -3.12 5.29 -3.87
C ALA A 92 -4.55 5.00 -3.41
N PHE A 93 -5.09 3.87 -3.82
CA PHE A 93 -6.32 3.31 -3.25
C PHE A 93 -6.39 1.81 -3.57
N VAL A 94 -7.15 1.07 -2.77
CA VAL A 94 -7.47 -0.33 -3.09
C VAL A 94 -8.85 -0.49 -3.72
N VAL A 95 -8.97 -1.43 -4.65
CA VAL A 95 -10.26 -1.88 -5.18
C VAL A 95 -10.77 -3.03 -4.34
N LEU A 96 -11.90 -2.81 -3.68
CA LEU A 96 -12.57 -3.77 -2.81
C LEU A 96 -14.05 -3.92 -3.21
N PRO A 97 -14.69 -5.08 -2.95
CA PRO A 97 -14.08 -6.31 -2.42
C PRO A 97 -13.16 -6.99 -3.46
N PRO A 98 -12.38 -8.02 -3.07
CA PRO A 98 -11.53 -8.74 -4.01
C PRO A 98 -12.33 -9.37 -5.16
N GLU A 99 -11.83 -9.26 -6.38
CA GLU A 99 -12.40 -9.91 -7.56
C GLU A 99 -11.63 -11.19 -7.86
N ASN A 100 -12.31 -12.35 -7.82
CA ASN A 100 -11.69 -13.67 -8.01
C ASN A 100 -10.49 -13.93 -7.09
N GLY A 101 -10.54 -13.44 -5.84
CA GLY A 101 -9.46 -13.56 -4.87
C GLY A 101 -8.31 -12.57 -5.08
N VAL A 102 -8.48 -11.55 -5.93
CA VAL A 102 -7.47 -10.52 -6.18
C VAL A 102 -7.95 -9.18 -5.65
N VAL A 103 -7.16 -8.56 -4.78
CA VAL A 103 -7.29 -7.13 -4.44
C VAL A 103 -6.32 -6.36 -5.30
N ARG A 104 -6.77 -5.26 -5.90
CA ARG A 104 -5.88 -4.37 -6.64
C ARG A 104 -5.50 -3.17 -5.81
N LEU A 105 -4.21 -2.96 -5.57
CA LEU A 105 -3.65 -1.71 -5.07
C LEU A 105 -3.28 -0.85 -6.27
N VAL A 106 -3.99 0.26 -6.41
CA VAL A 106 -3.77 1.24 -7.47
C VAL A 106 -2.82 2.31 -6.96
N LEU A 107 -1.71 2.54 -7.65
CA LEU A 107 -0.77 3.63 -7.38
C LEU A 107 -0.98 4.74 -8.42
N CYS A 108 -1.34 5.93 -7.95
CA CYS A 108 -1.65 7.08 -8.79
C CYS A 108 -0.42 7.98 -8.98
N PRO A 109 -0.41 8.89 -9.98
CA PRO A 109 0.75 9.74 -10.25
C PRO A 109 1.26 10.52 -9.03
N GLN A 110 0.36 10.96 -8.15
CA GLN A 110 0.72 11.69 -6.93
C GLN A 110 1.62 10.88 -5.98
N PHE A 111 1.51 9.54 -5.95
CA PHE A 111 2.39 8.68 -5.17
C PHE A 111 3.86 8.87 -5.57
N PHE A 112 4.13 9.08 -6.85
CA PHE A 112 5.49 9.19 -7.40
C PHE A 112 6.07 10.60 -7.30
N THR A 113 5.36 11.55 -6.66
CA THR A 113 5.86 12.92 -6.45
C THR A 113 7.20 12.91 -5.70
N PRO A 114 8.24 13.62 -6.19
CA PRO A 114 9.54 13.68 -5.50
C PRO A 114 9.44 14.21 -4.06
N GLY A 115 10.29 13.69 -3.16
CA GLY A 115 10.40 14.17 -1.78
C GLY A 115 9.30 13.68 -0.81
N ALA A 116 8.43 12.77 -1.24
CA ALA A 116 7.31 12.26 -0.45
C ALA A 116 7.59 10.90 0.22
N ASP A 117 8.85 10.55 0.50
CA ASP A 117 9.24 9.19 0.90
C ASP A 117 8.50 8.67 2.14
N ALA A 118 8.44 9.47 3.22
CA ALA A 118 7.70 9.11 4.44
C ALA A 118 6.19 8.97 4.18
N LEU A 119 5.63 9.82 3.33
CA LEU A 119 4.22 9.74 2.94
C LEU A 119 3.92 8.50 2.10
N ARG A 120 4.85 8.06 1.22
CA ARG A 120 4.69 6.82 0.45
C ARG A 120 4.72 5.60 1.37
N GLU A 121 5.64 5.56 2.32
CA GLU A 121 5.69 4.49 3.33
C GLU A 121 4.36 4.42 4.10
N LEU A 122 3.90 5.55 4.66
CA LEU A 122 2.60 5.64 5.34
C LEU A 122 1.45 5.19 4.44
N THR A 123 1.45 5.61 3.17
CA THR A 123 0.41 5.24 2.19
C THR A 123 0.38 3.73 2.00
N ILE A 124 1.53 3.07 1.83
CA ILE A 124 1.58 1.60 1.73
C ILE A 124 1.05 0.95 3.01
N LEU A 125 1.49 1.42 4.19
CA LEU A 125 0.99 0.87 5.47
C LEU A 125 -0.54 1.03 5.60
N HIS A 126 -1.07 2.18 5.23
CA HIS A 126 -2.49 2.49 5.26
C HIS A 126 -3.30 1.60 4.31
N GLU A 127 -2.94 1.58 3.03
CA GLU A 127 -3.68 0.81 2.01
C GLU A 127 -3.66 -0.69 2.30
N MET A 128 -2.55 -1.21 2.85
CA MET A 128 -2.46 -2.62 3.24
C MET A 128 -3.40 -3.00 4.37
N VAL A 129 -3.83 -2.05 5.21
CA VAL A 129 -4.92 -2.31 6.17
C VAL A 129 -6.22 -2.53 5.41
N HIS A 130 -6.50 -1.73 4.38
CA HIS A 130 -7.71 -1.92 3.59
C HIS A 130 -7.74 -3.27 2.88
N VAL A 131 -6.60 -3.71 2.33
CA VAL A 131 -6.45 -5.05 1.74
C VAL A 131 -6.91 -6.14 2.71
N VAL A 132 -6.54 -6.04 3.99
CA VAL A 132 -6.73 -7.11 4.99
C VAL A 132 -8.06 -6.96 5.75
N ALA A 133 -8.37 -5.75 6.20
CA ALA A 133 -9.42 -5.45 7.17
C ALA A 133 -10.63 -4.71 6.57
N GLY A 134 -10.58 -4.26 5.31
CA GLY A 134 -11.71 -3.62 4.63
C GLY A 134 -11.70 -2.08 4.71
N THR A 135 -12.84 -1.44 4.50
CA THR A 135 -12.91 -0.02 4.06
C THR A 135 -12.94 1.03 5.19
N ASP A 136 -12.53 0.69 6.42
CA ASP A 136 -12.57 1.66 7.53
C ASP A 136 -11.30 2.53 7.52
N GLU A 137 -11.42 3.76 7.03
CA GLU A 137 -10.33 4.75 6.94
C GLU A 137 -9.68 5.06 8.29
N CYS A 138 -10.48 5.09 9.35
CA CYS A 138 -10.01 5.43 10.69
C CYS A 138 -9.25 4.27 11.31
N GLN A 139 -9.68 3.03 11.07
CA GLN A 139 -8.92 1.83 11.39
C GLN A 139 -7.57 1.82 10.67
N ALA A 140 -7.59 2.03 9.35
CA ALA A 140 -6.42 1.99 8.51
C ALA A 140 -5.37 3.01 8.93
N MET A 141 -5.79 4.27 9.11
CA MET A 141 -4.87 5.32 9.54
C MET A 141 -4.39 5.13 10.99
N ALA A 142 -5.26 4.71 11.91
CA ALA A 142 -4.83 4.47 13.29
C ALA A 142 -3.82 3.33 13.39
N PHE A 143 -4.02 2.24 12.65
CA PHE A 143 -3.09 1.11 12.66
C PHE A 143 -1.76 1.47 11.97
N ALA A 144 -1.80 2.18 10.83
CA ALA A 144 -0.58 2.66 10.17
C ALA A 144 0.23 3.58 11.09
N ALA A 145 -0.41 4.56 11.75
CA ALA A 145 0.25 5.44 12.71
C ALA A 145 0.83 4.67 13.91
N ARG A 146 0.12 3.65 14.41
CA ARG A 146 0.63 2.77 15.47
C ARG A 146 1.84 1.97 15.02
N ILE A 147 1.89 1.47 13.79
CA ILE A 147 3.07 0.81 13.23
C ILE A 147 4.27 1.77 13.28
N GLU A 148 4.11 2.99 12.78
CA GLU A 148 5.20 3.98 12.79
C GLU A 148 5.65 4.32 14.22
N ALA A 149 4.71 4.61 15.13
CA ALA A 149 5.00 4.93 16.53
C ALA A 149 5.67 3.75 17.25
N ALA A 150 5.18 2.53 17.01
CA ALA A 150 5.75 1.30 17.54
C ALA A 150 7.06 0.89 16.86
N ALA A 151 7.48 1.49 15.74
CA ALA A 151 8.80 1.28 15.17
C ALA A 151 9.79 2.35 15.66
N ARG A 152 9.39 3.62 15.58
CA ARG A 152 10.28 4.80 15.67
C ARG A 152 10.07 5.67 16.91
N GLY A 153 8.98 5.45 17.66
CA GLY A 153 8.55 6.33 18.75
C GLY A 153 7.82 7.60 18.30
N THR A 154 7.68 7.81 16.99
CA THR A 154 6.92 8.89 16.36
C THR A 154 6.18 8.36 15.14
N PHE A 155 5.13 9.07 14.70
CA PHE A 155 4.39 8.77 13.48
C PHE A 155 4.25 10.02 12.62
N THR A 156 3.97 9.82 11.34
CA THR A 156 3.78 10.89 10.37
C THR A 156 2.55 11.72 10.76
N PRO A 157 2.64 13.07 10.84
CA PRO A 157 1.50 13.91 11.19
C PRO A 157 0.36 13.79 10.18
N VAL A 158 -0.82 13.36 10.66
CA VAL A 158 -2.01 13.08 9.83
C VAL A 158 -3.25 13.81 10.29
N ASP A 159 -3.12 14.87 11.11
CA ASP A 159 -4.26 15.59 11.69
C ASP A 159 -5.29 16.06 10.66
N ALA A 160 -4.81 16.60 9.53
CA ALA A 160 -5.68 17.07 8.45
C ALA A 160 -6.48 15.93 7.82
N TYR A 161 -5.82 14.79 7.54
CA TYR A 161 -6.48 13.59 7.02
C TYR A 161 -7.46 13.04 8.06
N TRP A 162 -7.04 12.91 9.31
CA TRP A 162 -7.85 12.37 10.41
C TRP A 162 -9.14 13.17 10.63
N GLN A 163 -9.05 14.50 10.56
CA GLN A 163 -10.21 15.38 10.63
C GLN A 163 -11.09 15.26 9.38
N ALA A 164 -10.51 15.26 8.18
CA ALA A 164 -11.25 15.16 6.93
C ALA A 164 -12.02 13.83 6.80
N SER A 165 -11.46 12.74 7.32
CA SER A 165 -12.09 11.41 7.37
C SER A 165 -13.11 11.26 8.51
N GLY A 166 -13.32 12.29 9.34
CA GLY A 166 -14.29 12.26 10.44
C GLY A 166 -13.87 11.36 11.62
N CYS A 167 -12.58 11.04 11.75
CA CYS A 167 -12.12 10.01 12.68
C CYS A 167 -12.14 10.43 14.15
N ALA A 168 -12.32 11.73 14.44
CA ALA A 168 -12.43 12.25 15.80
C ALA A 168 -13.59 11.64 16.61
N GLN A 169 -14.67 11.21 15.94
CA GLN A 169 -15.80 10.55 16.60
C GLN A 169 -15.78 9.01 16.46
N SER A 170 -14.77 8.44 15.80
CA SER A 170 -14.66 6.99 15.61
C SER A 170 -14.29 6.26 16.91
N ALA A 171 -14.26 4.91 16.89
CA ALA A 171 -13.71 4.12 17.99
C ALA A 171 -12.17 4.11 18.01
N TYR A 172 -11.53 4.48 16.90
CA TYR A 172 -10.08 4.42 16.73
C TYR A 172 -9.38 5.67 17.27
N ARG A 173 -8.12 5.52 17.66
CA ARG A 173 -7.29 6.58 18.22
C ARG A 173 -5.90 6.51 17.62
N LEU A 174 -5.36 7.69 17.28
CA LEU A 174 -3.94 7.88 16.98
C LEU A 174 -3.12 7.67 18.28
N PRO A 175 -1.87 7.16 18.17
CA PRO A 175 -0.97 6.95 19.30
C PRO A 175 -0.43 8.25 19.92
#